data_AF-A0A365QUI0-F1
#
_entry.id   AF-A0A365QUI0-F1
#
_cell.length_a   1.000
_cell.length_b   1.000
_cell.length_c   1.000
_cell.angle_alpha   90.00
_cell.angle_beta   90.00
_cell.angle_gamma   90.00
#
_symmetry.space_group_name_H-M   'P 1'
#
loop_
_entity.id
_entity.type
_entity.pdbx_description
1 polymer ?
#
loop_
_entity_poly.entity_id
_entity_poly.type
_entity_poly.pdbx_seq_one_letter_code
_entity_poly.pdbx_strand_id
1 'polypeptide(L)'
;MQSYRDLKEQIQELQKQAELARTQELASAVKEIQKLIEEFDLMPEDLFSERKLKLRRGKRRGPATVKYRDPESGALWSGRGREPRWIAGRAREQFLIHRSNRIAEPAASSAADALS
;
A
#
# COMPACT_ATOMS: atom_id res chain seq x y z
N MET A 1 -49.15 -12.22 21.91
CA MET A 1 -48.15 -11.64 20.98
C MET A 1 -46.78 -11.91 21.56
N GLN A 2 -45.80 -12.30 20.75
CA GLN A 2 -44.42 -12.46 21.23
C GLN A 2 -43.90 -11.10 21.73
N SER A 3 -43.24 -11.08 22.88
CA SER A 3 -42.67 -9.84 23.39
C SER A 3 -41.45 -9.43 22.58
N TYR A 4 -41.10 -8.15 22.62
CA TYR A 4 -39.87 -7.65 21.98
C TYR A 4 -38.61 -8.40 22.45
N ARG A 5 -38.60 -8.82 23.72
CA ARG A 5 -37.51 -9.61 24.29
C ARG A 5 -37.42 -10.99 23.65
N ASP A 6 -38.55 -11.69 23.54
CA ASP A 6 -38.62 -13.03 22.95
C ASP A 6 -38.14 -13.00 21.48
N LEU A 7 -38.58 -11.99 20.72
CA LEU A 7 -38.15 -11.79 19.33
C LEU A 7 -36.63 -11.57 19.22
N LYS A 8 -36.04 -10.82 20.16
CA LYS A 8 -34.60 -10.57 20.18
C LYS A 8 -33.80 -11.83 20.50
N GLU A 9 -34.24 -12.62 21.47
CA GLU A 9 -33.61 -13.90 21.81
C GLU A 9 -33.68 -14.87 20.62
N GLN A 10 -34.82 -14.92 19.91
CA GLN A 10 -34.97 -15.75 18.72
C GLN A 10 -34.07 -15.31 17.55
N ILE A 11 -33.89 -14.00 17.33
CA ILE A 11 -32.95 -13.49 16.32
C ILE A 11 -31.52 -13.91 16.63
N GLN A 12 -31.10 -13.81 17.89
CA GLN A 12 -29.75 -14.21 18.29
C GLN A 12 -29.50 -15.70 18.08
N GLU A 13 -30.49 -16.53 18.38
CA GLU A 13 -30.40 -17.98 18.15
C GLU A 13 -30.30 -18.30 16.65
N LEU A 14 -31.14 -17.67 15.82
CA LEU A 14 -31.08 -17.83 14.37
C LEU A 14 -29.75 -17.35 13.79
N GLN A 15 -29.17 -16.26 14.32
CA GLN A 15 -27.85 -15.78 13.91
C GLN A 15 -26.75 -16.81 14.22
N LYS A 16 -26.75 -17.39 15.42
CA LYS A 16 -25.79 -18.45 15.78
C LYS A 16 -25.93 -19.66 14.87
N GLN A 17 -27.16 -20.08 14.57
CA GLN A 17 -27.43 -21.18 13.66
C GLN A 17 -26.95 -20.88 12.24
N ALA A 18 -27.20 -19.66 11.75
CA ALA A 18 -26.72 -19.23 10.44
C ALA A 18 -25.18 -19.21 10.36
N GLU A 19 -24.50 -18.75 11.41
CA GLU A 19 -23.03 -18.79 11.47
C GLU A 19 -22.50 -20.22 11.47
N LEU A 20 -23.11 -21.11 12.27
CA LEU A 20 -22.74 -22.52 12.30
C LEU A 20 -22.92 -23.18 10.93
N ALA A 21 -24.09 -23.00 10.31
CA ALA A 21 -24.35 -23.50 8.96
C ALA A 21 -23.33 -22.96 7.95
N ARG A 22 -23.02 -21.66 7.99
CA ARG A 22 -22.00 -21.04 7.13
C ARG A 22 -20.64 -21.71 7.30
N THR A 23 -20.19 -21.97 8.54
CA THR A 23 -18.89 -22.61 8.77
C THR A 23 -18.85 -24.05 8.23
N GLN A 24 -19.95 -24.79 8.35
CA GLN A 24 -20.06 -26.15 7.84
C GLN A 24 -20.08 -26.20 6.31
N GLU A 25 -20.83 -25.30 5.68
CA GLU A 25 -20.87 -25.15 4.22
C GLU A 25 -19.49 -24.75 3.69
N LEU A 26 -18.83 -23.78 4.31
CA LEU A 26 -17.47 -23.38 3.95
C LEU A 26 -16.48 -24.53 4.09
N ALA A 27 -16.54 -25.30 5.17
CA ALA A 27 -15.67 -26.46 5.37
C ALA A 27 -15.91 -27.53 4.29
N SER A 28 -17.17 -27.74 3.90
CA SER A 28 -17.55 -28.68 2.84
C SER A 28 -17.03 -28.22 1.48
N ALA A 29 -17.22 -26.95 1.13
CA ALA A 29 -16.71 -26.36 -0.10
C ALA A 29 -15.17 -26.42 -0.17
N VAL A 30 -14.47 -26.16 0.94
CA VAL A 30 -13.00 -26.28 1.00
C VAL A 30 -12.55 -27.71 0.74
N LYS A 31 -13.23 -28.71 1.31
CA LYS A 31 -12.90 -30.13 1.04
C LYS A 31 -13.12 -30.51 -0.43
N GLU A 32 -14.19 -30.01 -1.04
CA GLU A 32 -14.46 -30.24 -2.46
C GLU A 32 -13.36 -29.62 -3.34
N ILE A 33 -12.96 -28.38 -3.05
CA ILE A 33 -11.84 -27.72 -3.74
C ILE A 33 -10.54 -28.50 -3.52
N GLN A 34 -10.26 -28.98 -2.31
CA GLN A 34 -9.06 -29.79 -2.02
C GLN A 34 -9.05 -31.07 -2.85
N LYS A 35 -10.19 -31.76 -2.97
CA LYS A 35 -10.31 -32.94 -3.83
C LYS A 35 -10.03 -32.63 -5.29
N LEU A 36 -10.57 -31.52 -5.80
CA LEU A 36 -10.29 -31.07 -7.18
C LEU A 36 -8.81 -30.70 -7.39
N ILE A 37 -8.17 -30.10 -6.38
CA ILE A 37 -6.73 -29.82 -6.41
C ILE A 37 -5.92 -31.11 -6.53
N GLU A 38 -6.27 -32.14 -5.74
CA GLU A 38 -5.59 -33.43 -5.76
C GLU A 38 -5.87 -34.23 -7.05
N GLU A 39 -7.10 -34.22 -7.55
CA GLU A 39 -7.51 -34.95 -8.76
C GLU A 39 -6.84 -34.40 -10.03
N PHE A 40 -6.63 -33.09 -10.11
CA PHE A 40 -6.08 -32.42 -11.29
C PHE A 40 -4.66 -31.87 -11.09
N ASP A 41 -4.00 -32.20 -9.97
CA ASP A 41 -2.66 -31.72 -9.58
C ASP A 41 -2.52 -30.18 -9.72
N LEU A 42 -3.56 -29.45 -9.29
CA LEU A 42 -3.64 -28.00 -9.50
C LEU A 42 -2.68 -27.26 -8.58
N MET A 43 -1.92 -26.32 -9.14
CA MET A 43 -1.06 -25.46 -8.34
C MET A 43 -1.76 -24.15 -7.96
N PRO A 44 -1.40 -23.53 -6.82
CA PRO A 44 -1.94 -22.23 -6.42
C PRO A 44 -1.87 -21.18 -7.53
N GLU A 45 -0.82 -21.22 -8.36
CA GLU A 45 -0.61 -20.35 -9.50
C GLU A 45 -1.75 -20.43 -10.52
N ASP A 46 -2.29 -21.63 -10.76
CA ASP A 46 -3.38 -21.86 -11.72
C ASP A 46 -4.71 -21.29 -11.21
N LEU A 47 -4.94 -21.39 -9.90
CA LEU A 47 -6.16 -20.90 -9.22
C LEU A 47 -6.23 -19.37 -9.07
N PHE A 48 -5.07 -18.71 -8.95
CA PHE A 48 -4.98 -17.27 -8.65
C PHE A 48 -4.48 -16.40 -9.82
N SER A 49 -4.22 -17.00 -10.98
CA SER A 49 -3.65 -16.38 -12.19
C SER A 49 -4.41 -15.13 -12.68
N GLU A 50 -5.75 -15.17 -12.70
CA GLU A 50 -6.57 -14.06 -13.23
C GLU A 50 -6.51 -12.77 -12.38
N ARG A 51 -6.37 -12.90 -11.05
CA ARG A 51 -6.28 -11.72 -10.16
C ARG A 51 -4.97 -10.94 -10.38
N LYS A 52 -3.89 -11.63 -10.71
CA LYS A 52 -2.58 -10.99 -10.98
C LYS A 52 -2.62 -10.13 -12.24
N LEU A 53 -3.40 -10.51 -13.25
CA LEU A 53 -3.57 -9.75 -14.51
C LEU A 53 -4.41 -8.47 -14.31
N LYS A 54 -5.46 -8.52 -13.48
CA LYS A 54 -6.30 -7.34 -13.18
C LYS A 54 -5.60 -6.32 -12.28
N LEU A 55 -4.80 -6.75 -11.30
CA LEU A 55 -3.99 -5.81 -10.49
C LEU A 55 -2.89 -5.10 -11.30
N ARG A 56 -2.34 -5.73 -12.34
CA ARG A 56 -1.36 -5.09 -13.23
C ARG A 56 -1.99 -4.09 -14.18
N ARG A 57 -3.23 -4.31 -14.62
CA ARG A 57 -4.00 -3.36 -15.46
C ARG A 57 -4.58 -2.17 -14.67
N GLY A 58 -4.77 -2.31 -13.35
CA GLY A 58 -5.41 -1.31 -12.50
C GLY A 58 -4.47 -0.35 -11.75
N LYS A 59 -3.15 -0.56 -11.74
CA LYS A 59 -2.22 0.37 -11.09
C LYS A 59 -2.02 1.62 -11.97
N ARG A 60 -3.00 2.54 -11.95
CA ARG A 60 -2.74 3.94 -12.31
C ARG A 60 -1.54 4.38 -11.47
N ARG A 61 -0.38 4.56 -12.11
CA ARG A 61 0.83 5.08 -11.47
C ARG A 61 0.42 6.40 -10.82
N GLY A 62 0.49 6.48 -9.49
CA GLY A 62 0.11 7.67 -8.73
C GLY A 62 0.87 8.92 -9.23
N PRO A 63 0.43 10.12 -8.82
CA PRO A 63 1.03 11.38 -9.26
C PRO A 63 2.55 11.31 -9.13
N ALA A 64 3.25 11.62 -10.22
CA ALA A 64 4.70 11.49 -10.29
C ALA A 64 5.32 12.38 -9.21
N THR A 65 6.05 11.78 -8.26
CA THR A 65 6.81 12.50 -7.25
C THR A 65 7.70 13.52 -7.96
N VAL A 66 7.49 14.81 -7.67
CA VAL A 66 8.34 15.88 -8.20
C VAL A 66 9.77 15.64 -7.68
N LYS A 67 10.73 15.52 -8.59
CA LYS A 67 12.13 15.20 -8.27
C LYS A 67 13.02 16.43 -8.34
N TYR A 68 12.68 17.39 -9.19
CA TYR A 68 13.51 18.55 -9.49
C TYR A 68 12.75 19.86 -9.27
N ARG A 69 13.45 20.89 -8.78
CA ARG A 69 12.94 22.26 -8.59
C ARG A 69 13.93 23.28 -9.15
N ASP A 70 13.41 24.26 -9.85
CA ASP A 70 14.16 25.43 -10.32
C ASP A 70 14.47 26.38 -9.14
N PRO A 71 15.75 26.73 -8.87
CA PRO A 71 16.12 27.69 -7.83
C PRO A 71 15.65 29.13 -8.14
N GLU A 72 15.48 29.49 -9.42
CA GLU A 72 15.13 30.86 -9.83
C GLU A 72 13.61 31.07 -9.90
N SER A 73 12.88 30.19 -10.60
CA SER A 73 11.43 30.34 -10.78
C SER A 73 10.58 29.51 -9.80
N GLY A 74 11.19 28.55 -9.09
CA GLY A 74 10.46 27.60 -8.26
C GLY A 74 9.69 26.53 -9.03
N ALA A 75 9.79 26.49 -10.36
CA ALA A 75 9.13 25.50 -11.21
C ALA A 75 9.53 24.06 -10.83
N LEU A 76 8.57 23.14 -10.93
CA LEU A 76 8.70 21.76 -10.48
C LEU A 76 8.69 20.79 -11.66
N TRP A 77 9.59 19.81 -11.65
CA TRP A 77 9.62 18.76 -12.67
C TRP A 77 9.79 17.37 -12.05
N SER A 78 8.99 16.42 -12.51
CA SER A 78 9.00 15.04 -12.01
C SER A 78 10.06 14.15 -12.65
N GLY A 79 10.83 14.69 -13.61
CA GLY A 79 11.75 13.89 -14.44
C GLY A 79 11.05 13.02 -15.48
N ARG A 80 9.74 13.23 -15.70
CA ARG A 80 8.95 12.57 -16.73
C ARG A 80 8.43 13.61 -17.73
N GLY A 81 8.48 13.26 -19.02
CA GLY A 81 8.02 14.14 -20.11
C GLY A 81 9.13 15.07 -20.62
N ARG A 82 8.73 16.11 -21.37
CA ARG A 82 9.65 17.08 -21.98
C ARG A 82 10.51 17.77 -20.91
N GLU A 83 11.81 17.80 -21.15
CA GLU A 83 12.78 18.44 -20.26
C GLU A 83 12.56 19.97 -20.26
N PRO A 84 12.40 20.61 -19.08
CA PRO A 84 12.24 22.05 -18.97
C PRO A 84 13.52 22.81 -19.35
N ARG A 85 13.35 24.06 -19.80
CA ARG A 85 14.46 24.92 -20.26
C ARG A 85 15.49 25.21 -19.17
N TRP A 86 15.09 25.21 -17.90
CA TRP A 86 15.98 25.47 -16.76
C TRP A 86 16.90 24.28 -16.42
N ILE A 87 16.56 23.06 -16.86
CA ILE A 87 17.44 21.88 -16.76
C ILE A 87 18.20 21.62 -18.06
N ALA A 88 17.58 21.94 -19.22
CA ALA A 88 18.16 21.66 -20.53
C ALA A 88 19.58 22.21 -20.68
N GLY A 89 20.57 21.32 -20.86
CA GLY A 89 21.99 21.68 -21.01
C GLY A 89 22.76 21.88 -19.70
N ARG A 90 22.16 21.64 -18.53
CA ARG A 90 22.79 21.70 -17.20
C ARG A 90 22.73 20.34 -16.50
N ALA A 91 23.57 20.13 -15.49
CA ALA A 91 23.55 18.90 -14.71
C ALA A 91 22.27 18.82 -13.87
N ARG A 92 21.48 17.76 -14.09
CA ARG A 92 20.16 17.55 -13.46
C ARG A 92 20.21 17.48 -11.94
N GLU A 93 21.36 17.04 -11.41
CA GLU A 93 21.61 16.86 -9.98
C GLU A 93 21.54 18.17 -9.19
N GLN A 94 21.85 19.31 -9.83
CA GLN A 94 21.81 20.64 -9.21
C GLN A 94 20.39 21.08 -8.84
N PHE A 95 19.39 20.46 -9.47
CA PHE A 95 17.99 20.79 -9.27
C PHE A 95 17.24 19.76 -8.42
N LEU A 96 17.92 18.72 -7.91
CA LEU A 96 17.29 17.65 -7.13
C LEU A 96 16.77 18.16 -5.79
N ILE A 97 15.50 17.90 -5.52
CA ILE A 97 14.87 18.17 -4.23
C ILE A 97 15.35 17.08 -3.24
N HIS A 98 16.50 17.30 -2.60
CA HIS A 98 16.93 16.48 -1.48
C HIS A 98 16.00 16.75 -0.29
N ARG A 99 15.25 15.74 0.16
CA ARG A 99 14.32 15.86 1.31
C ARG A 99 15.04 15.89 2.66
N SER A 100 16.22 16.50 2.75
CA SER A 100 17.02 16.56 3.98
C SER A 100 17.99 17.73 3.94
N ASN A 101 17.52 18.91 4.30
CA ASN A 101 18.32 19.79 5.16
C ASN A 101 17.39 20.75 5.90
N ARG A 102 16.75 20.25 6.96
CA ARG A 102 16.27 21.10 8.05
C ARG A 102 17.30 20.96 9.16
N ILE A 103 17.94 22.10 9.49
CA ILE A 103 18.82 22.38 10.63
C ILE A 103 20.30 22.01 10.41
N ALA A 104 21.07 22.98 9.92
CA ALA A 104 22.46 23.14 10.33
C ALA A 104 22.44 23.80 11.72
N GLU A 105 22.71 23.03 12.75
CA GLU A 105 22.99 23.52 14.10
C GLU A 105 24.46 24.01 14.12
N PRO A 106 24.74 25.28 14.44
CA PRO A 106 26.12 25.76 14.45
C PRO A 106 26.85 25.33 15.72
N ALA A 107 27.95 24.60 15.49
CA ALA A 107 29.18 24.60 16.27
C ALA A 107 29.08 24.36 17.78
N ALA A 108 29.25 23.09 18.18
CA ALA A 108 29.91 22.77 19.44
C ALA A 108 31.34 23.35 19.41
N SER A 109 31.49 24.54 19.96
CA SER A 109 32.78 25.12 20.33
C SER A 109 33.31 24.35 21.53
N SER A 110 34.15 23.36 21.24
CA SER A 110 35.13 22.83 22.18
C SER A 110 36.15 23.93 22.53
N ALA A 111 36.23 24.27 23.80
CA ALA A 111 37.42 24.86 24.43
C ALA A 111 37.56 24.13 25.78
N ALA A 112 38.37 23.09 25.83
CA ALA A 112 39.79 23.14 26.19
C ALA A 112 40.00 23.29 27.71
N ASP A 113 40.31 22.14 28.32
CA ASP A 113 41.42 21.93 29.25
C ASP A 113 42.00 23.18 29.95
N ALA A 114 41.81 23.29 31.27
CA ALA A 114 42.75 23.95 32.17
C ALA A 114 42.52 23.50 33.63
N LEU A 115 43.38 22.59 34.09
CA LEU A 115 44.05 22.57 35.41
C LEU A 115 43.24 22.92 36.67
N SER A 116 43.02 21.89 37.49
CA SER A 116 43.47 21.73 38.89
C SER A 116 42.41 21.19 39.84
#